data_AF-A0A0C3GAR8-F1
#
_entry.id   AF-A0A0C3GAR8-F1
#
_cell.length_a   1.000
_cell.length_b   1.000
_cell.length_c   1.000
_cell.angle_alpha   90.00
_cell.angle_beta   90.00
_cell.angle_gamma   90.00
#
_symmetry.space_group_name_H-M   'P 1'
#
loop_
_entity.id
_entity.type
_entity.pdbx_description
1 polymer ?
#
loop_
_entity_poly.entity_id
_entity_poly.type
_entity_poly.pdbx_seq_one_letter_code
_entity_poly.pdbx_strand_id
1 'polypeptide(L)'
;MGPSYLNVSEDEMKMADNFYTVLSNRAQEVWFDQGVELGGGVAFTVGEQGAERNRKYIKKAGEYLDSLVLNISAHTETLPFVNTERRIRWQDSVARAPCLKFACLLETTIELLPPNMVHSAESATDMLALEEYNFKLLGAARQSHYLKYPPSNAVDGHVNTAFCSPENGRKGDSILLDMFSNIPAEWSNTEFVWLVDSATKNILRAAVFEYSQDAIHWINFGNTVSCSETNISAMISDELGALPTFLHECSVVWLAGGPDAGSKSSPRLFRARLEEARVEKWCVYEVWARGVK
;
A
#
# COMPACT_ATOMS: atom_id res chain seq x y z
N MET A 1 25.77 14.96 5.24
CA MET A 1 26.17 15.40 3.88
C MET A 1 25.83 16.86 3.75
N GLY A 2 26.77 17.69 3.26
CA GLY A 2 26.75 19.14 3.47
C GLY A 2 25.67 19.90 2.70
N PRO A 3 25.09 20.98 3.28
CA PRO A 3 23.98 21.77 2.73
C PRO A 3 24.37 22.77 1.62
N SER A 4 25.50 22.57 0.94
CA SER A 4 26.10 23.59 0.06
C SER A 4 25.30 23.92 -1.21
N TYR A 5 24.32 23.09 -1.58
CA TYR A 5 23.50 23.31 -2.78
C TYR A 5 22.25 24.17 -2.55
N LEU A 6 21.79 24.34 -1.31
CA LEU A 6 20.45 24.89 -1.05
C LEU A 6 20.41 26.25 -0.33
N ASN A 7 21.55 26.78 0.14
CA ASN A 7 21.61 28.06 0.89
C ASN A 7 20.45 28.23 1.89
N VAL A 8 20.16 27.17 2.67
CA VAL A 8 19.03 27.09 3.60
C VAL A 8 19.44 27.58 4.99
N SER A 9 18.50 28.23 5.67
CA SER A 9 18.65 28.67 7.06
C SER A 9 18.60 27.50 8.05
N GLU A 10 19.05 27.73 9.29
CA GLU A 10 19.03 26.72 10.36
C GLU A 10 17.60 26.22 10.67
N ASP A 11 16.60 27.12 10.59
CA ASP A 11 15.19 26.77 10.79
C ASP A 11 14.65 25.89 9.66
N GLU A 12 15.17 26.03 8.43
CA GLU A 12 14.82 25.16 7.31
C GLU A 12 15.54 23.81 7.40
N MET A 13 16.77 23.79 7.91
CA MET A 13 17.46 22.54 8.22
C MET A 13 16.71 21.72 9.27
N LYS A 14 16.01 22.36 10.22
CA LYS A 14 15.13 21.69 11.19
C LYS A 14 13.83 21.16 10.57
N MET A 15 13.52 21.56 9.33
CA MET A 15 12.36 21.12 8.56
C MET A 15 12.77 20.25 7.37
N ALA A 16 13.97 19.67 7.42
CA ALA A 16 14.59 18.94 6.31
C ALA A 16 13.69 17.85 5.72
N ASP A 17 12.83 17.20 6.50
CA ASP A 17 11.94 16.14 6.01
C ASP A 17 10.92 16.65 4.99
N ASN A 18 10.34 17.84 5.21
CA ASN A 18 9.42 18.47 4.27
C ASN A 18 10.15 18.88 2.98
N PHE A 19 11.34 19.45 3.13
CA PHE A 19 12.15 19.88 1.99
C PHE A 19 12.65 18.70 1.18
N TYR A 20 13.18 17.66 1.81
CA TYR A 20 13.66 16.46 1.14
C TYR A 20 12.51 15.76 0.41
N THR A 21 11.36 15.59 1.08
CA THR A 21 10.17 14.96 0.48
C THR A 21 9.69 15.74 -0.75
N VAL A 22 9.47 17.05 -0.63
CA VAL A 22 8.97 17.88 -1.74
C VAL A 22 10.00 17.97 -2.87
N LEU A 23 11.26 18.26 -2.56
CA LEU A 23 12.33 18.40 -3.56
C LEU A 23 12.65 17.09 -4.27
N SER A 24 12.33 15.93 -3.68
CA SER A 24 12.50 14.64 -4.34
C SER A 24 11.74 14.53 -5.66
N ASN A 25 10.63 15.27 -5.79
CA ASN A 25 9.72 15.24 -6.93
C ASN A 25 9.27 13.82 -7.34
N ARG A 26 9.07 12.95 -6.34
CA ARG A 26 8.66 11.54 -6.54
C ARG A 26 7.19 11.33 -6.22
N ALA A 27 6.63 10.24 -6.75
CA ALA A 27 5.32 9.76 -6.33
C ALA A 27 5.36 9.43 -4.84
N GLN A 28 4.31 9.79 -4.12
CA GLN A 28 4.20 9.41 -2.73
C GLN A 28 3.94 7.91 -2.65
N GLU A 29 4.77 7.19 -1.91
CA GLU A 29 4.45 5.85 -1.48
C GLU A 29 3.46 5.93 -0.32
N VAL A 30 2.37 5.16 -0.38
CA VAL A 30 1.38 5.13 0.69
C VAL A 30 1.65 3.94 1.60
N TRP A 31 2.04 4.24 2.83
CA TRP A 31 2.31 3.27 3.88
C TRP A 31 1.22 3.37 4.95
N PHE A 32 0.63 2.23 5.28
CA PHE A 32 -0.35 2.07 6.35
C PHE A 32 0.31 1.36 7.51
N ASP A 33 0.45 2.05 8.64
CA ASP A 33 0.92 1.42 9.87
C ASP A 33 -0.25 0.86 10.70
N GLN A 34 0.11 0.22 11.81
CA GLN A 34 -0.82 -0.36 12.77
C GLN A 34 -1.10 0.59 13.95
N GLY A 35 -0.84 1.90 13.78
CA GLY A 35 -0.88 2.88 14.86
C GLY A 35 0.18 2.68 15.95
N VAL A 36 1.23 1.89 15.67
CA VAL A 36 2.33 1.66 16.61
C VAL A 36 3.28 2.85 16.52
N GLU A 37 3.14 3.79 17.46
CA GLU A 37 4.05 4.92 17.58
C GLU A 37 5.49 4.42 17.80
N LEU A 38 6.39 4.76 16.88
CA LEU A 38 7.80 4.36 16.94
C LEU A 38 8.63 5.14 17.97
N GLY A 39 7.97 5.87 18.90
CA GLY A 39 8.65 6.64 19.94
C GLY A 39 9.58 7.71 19.36
N GLY A 40 9.01 8.79 18.83
CA GLY A 40 9.76 9.88 18.16
C GLY A 40 9.67 11.25 18.82
N GLY A 41 9.03 11.37 19.99
CA GLY A 41 8.71 12.66 20.62
C GLY A 41 7.38 13.25 20.11
N VAL A 42 7.08 14.49 20.49
CA VAL A 42 5.85 15.18 20.08
C VAL A 42 5.95 15.50 18.58
N ALA A 43 5.01 15.00 17.77
CA ALA A 43 4.95 15.33 16.36
C ALA A 43 4.95 16.87 16.19
N PHE A 44 5.79 17.39 15.31
CA PHE A 44 5.91 18.82 15.03
C PHE A 44 4.62 19.44 14.45
N THR A 45 3.59 18.63 14.20
CA THR A 45 2.30 18.99 13.58
C THR A 45 1.14 19.02 14.57
N VAL A 46 1.35 18.81 15.87
CA VAL A 46 0.25 18.83 16.85
C VAL A 46 -0.33 20.24 16.99
N GLY A 47 -1.63 20.37 16.70
CA GLY A 47 -2.40 21.61 16.85
C GLY A 47 -2.35 22.55 15.64
N GLU A 48 -3.20 23.57 15.66
CA GLU A 48 -3.38 24.54 14.56
C GLU A 48 -2.06 25.26 14.18
N GLN A 49 -1.26 25.64 15.17
CA GLN A 49 0.05 26.26 14.95
C GLN A 49 1.05 25.32 14.24
N GLY A 50 0.98 24.01 14.52
CA GLY A 50 1.79 23.00 13.84
C GLY A 50 1.39 22.86 12.37
N ALA A 51 0.08 22.87 12.09
CA ALA A 51 -0.46 22.82 10.73
C ALA A 51 -0.08 24.06 9.92
N GLU A 52 -0.19 25.27 10.49
CA GLU A 52 0.23 26.51 9.83
C GLU A 52 1.72 26.51 9.49
N ARG A 53 2.57 26.09 10.46
CA ARG A 53 4.00 25.96 10.23
C ARG A 53 4.30 24.94 9.12
N ASN A 54 3.60 23.81 9.11
CA ASN A 54 3.77 22.78 8.07
C ASN A 54 3.42 23.34 6.68
N ARG A 55 2.27 24.01 6.55
CA ARG A 55 1.85 24.68 5.30
C ARG A 55 2.88 25.68 4.80
N LYS A 56 3.43 26.50 5.70
CA LYS A 56 4.48 27.49 5.36
C LYS A 56 5.70 26.82 4.73
N TYR A 57 6.20 25.74 5.33
CA TYR A 57 7.41 25.07 4.84
C TYR A 57 7.16 24.19 3.60
N ILE A 58 5.98 23.59 3.45
CA ILE A 58 5.59 22.92 2.20
C ILE A 58 5.59 23.92 1.04
N LYS A 59 4.95 25.09 1.24
CA LYS A 59 4.94 26.16 0.24
C LYS A 59 6.35 26.59 -0.14
N LYS A 60 7.21 26.85 0.86
CA LYS A 60 8.59 27.28 0.63
C LYS A 60 9.42 26.20 -0.10
N ALA A 61 9.31 24.94 0.32
CA ALA A 61 10.01 23.83 -0.34
C ALA A 61 9.57 23.66 -1.80
N GLY A 62 8.29 23.86 -2.08
CA GLY A 62 7.80 23.85 -3.45
C GLY A 62 8.26 25.05 -4.28
N GLU A 63 8.33 26.26 -3.71
CA GLU A 63 8.93 27.43 -4.39
C GLU A 63 10.40 27.15 -4.77
N TYR A 64 11.15 26.45 -3.91
CA TYR A 64 12.48 25.96 -4.25
C TYR A 64 12.45 24.96 -5.40
N LEU A 65 11.54 23.97 -5.38
CA LEU A 65 11.40 23.00 -6.47
C LEU A 65 11.11 23.68 -7.81
N ASP A 66 10.13 24.60 -7.84
CA ASP A 66 9.77 25.36 -9.05
C ASP A 66 10.99 26.11 -9.60
N SER A 67 11.76 26.77 -8.72
CA SER A 67 12.99 27.47 -9.11
C SER A 67 14.08 26.53 -9.66
N LEU A 68 14.22 25.33 -9.09
CA LEU A 68 15.21 24.35 -9.53
C LEU A 68 14.82 23.77 -10.89
N VAL A 69 13.55 23.39 -11.09
CA VAL A 69 13.06 22.82 -12.37
C VAL A 69 13.20 23.83 -13.52
N LEU A 70 12.87 25.11 -13.27
CA LEU A 70 13.07 26.17 -14.27
C LEU A 70 14.56 26.37 -14.63
N ASN A 71 15.46 26.24 -13.65
CA ASN A 71 16.90 26.42 -13.85
C ASN A 71 17.61 25.19 -14.45
N ILE A 72 17.13 23.96 -14.18
CA ILE A 72 17.60 22.72 -14.82
C ILE A 72 17.37 22.76 -16.32
N SER A 73 16.30 23.42 -16.77
CA SER A 73 16.03 23.65 -18.20
C SER A 73 17.12 24.51 -18.87
N ALA A 74 17.90 25.28 -18.08
CA ALA A 74 18.97 26.17 -18.55
C ALA A 74 20.39 25.64 -18.28
N HIS A 75 20.56 24.64 -17.40
CA HIS A 75 21.87 24.09 -17.00
C HIS A 75 21.88 22.57 -17.11
N THR A 76 22.91 22.01 -17.75
CA THR A 76 23.17 20.57 -17.92
C THR A 76 23.47 19.80 -16.61
N GLU A 77 23.27 20.41 -15.44
CA GLU A 77 23.55 19.77 -14.16
C GLU A 77 22.33 18.97 -13.70
N THR A 78 22.52 17.64 -13.61
CA THR A 78 21.56 16.74 -12.98
C THR A 78 21.62 16.93 -11.47
N LEU A 79 20.54 17.40 -10.86
CA LEU A 79 20.44 17.47 -9.41
C LEU A 79 20.17 16.05 -8.86
N PRO A 80 21.06 15.46 -8.06
CA PRO A 80 20.97 14.06 -7.65
C PRO A 80 19.77 13.76 -6.74
N PHE A 81 19.13 14.79 -6.20
CA PHE A 81 18.01 14.69 -5.27
C PHE A 81 16.67 15.09 -5.89
N VAL A 82 16.62 15.62 -7.12
CA VAL A 82 15.35 15.97 -7.79
C VAL A 82 15.09 14.96 -8.89
N ASN A 83 13.98 14.23 -8.82
CA ASN A 83 13.58 13.36 -9.92
C ASN A 83 12.96 14.21 -11.04
N THR A 84 13.61 14.27 -12.20
CA THR A 84 13.09 14.96 -13.40
C THR A 84 12.60 13.98 -14.47
N GLU A 85 12.62 12.68 -14.19
CA GLU A 85 12.16 11.66 -15.12
C GLU A 85 10.66 11.79 -15.35
N ARG A 86 10.24 11.61 -16.61
CA ARG A 86 8.83 11.64 -16.98
C ARG A 86 8.14 10.42 -16.39
N ARG A 87 7.23 10.64 -15.43
CA ARG A 87 6.54 9.55 -14.71
C ARG A 87 5.83 8.58 -15.64
N ILE A 88 5.90 7.31 -15.25
CA ILE A 88 5.06 6.23 -15.75
C ILE A 88 3.91 6.05 -14.75
N ARG A 89 2.66 6.29 -15.18
CA ARG A 89 1.44 6.31 -14.33
C ARG A 89 1.19 5.05 -13.49
N TRP A 90 1.84 3.93 -13.79
CA TRP A 90 1.58 2.63 -13.15
C TRP A 90 2.20 2.48 -11.75
N GLN A 91 3.15 3.34 -11.36
CA GLN A 91 3.79 3.29 -10.04
C GLN A 91 3.03 4.08 -8.96
N ASP A 92 2.00 4.84 -9.34
CA ASP A 92 1.35 5.84 -8.47
C ASP A 92 0.30 5.26 -7.50
N SER A 93 0.02 3.94 -7.51
CA SER A 93 -1.15 3.38 -6.78
C SER A 93 -0.89 2.09 -6.00
N VAL A 94 0.35 1.83 -5.56
CA VAL A 94 0.63 0.69 -4.66
C VAL A 94 0.55 1.16 -3.22
N ALA A 95 -0.40 0.58 -2.48
CA ALA A 95 -0.52 0.74 -1.04
C ALA A 95 0.25 -0.37 -0.31
N ARG A 96 0.90 -0.02 0.79
CA ARG A 96 1.78 -0.92 1.55
C ARG A 96 1.38 -0.99 3.01
N ALA A 97 1.43 -2.17 3.60
CA ALA A 97 1.27 -2.34 5.05
C ALA A 97 2.22 -3.42 5.59
N PRO A 98 3.08 -3.11 6.58
CA PRO A 98 3.89 -4.13 7.22
C PRO A 98 3.01 -5.05 8.06
N CYS A 99 3.34 -6.34 8.04
CA CYS A 99 2.68 -7.31 8.89
C CYS A 99 3.02 -7.09 10.37
N LEU A 100 2.01 -7.19 11.25
CA LEU A 100 2.25 -6.95 12.69
C LEU A 100 3.03 -8.09 13.36
N LYS A 101 2.71 -9.35 13.04
CA LYS A 101 3.20 -10.53 13.78
C LYS A 101 4.37 -11.24 13.12
N PHE A 102 4.65 -10.97 11.85
CA PHE A 102 5.65 -11.68 11.06
C PHE A 102 6.44 -10.69 10.21
N ALA A 103 7.65 -11.06 9.80
CA ALA A 103 8.44 -10.26 8.86
C ALA A 103 7.86 -10.41 7.45
N CYS A 104 6.81 -9.64 7.14
CA CYS A 104 6.28 -9.52 5.80
C CYS A 104 5.74 -8.12 5.48
N LEU A 105 5.54 -7.86 4.19
CA LEU A 105 4.95 -6.64 3.65
C LEU A 105 3.76 -7.02 2.76
N LEU A 106 2.59 -6.48 3.10
CA LEU A 106 1.43 -6.48 2.22
C LEU A 106 1.58 -5.34 1.21
N GLU A 107 1.44 -5.64 -0.07
CA GLU A 107 1.25 -4.65 -1.12
C GLU A 107 -0.08 -4.89 -1.84
N THR A 108 -0.76 -3.82 -2.22
CA THR A 108 -1.97 -3.94 -3.03
C THR A 108 -2.08 -2.83 -4.08
N THR A 109 -2.59 -3.21 -5.25
CA THR A 109 -2.98 -2.29 -6.33
C THR A 109 -4.47 -1.94 -6.29
N ILE A 110 -5.22 -2.49 -5.32
CA ILE A 110 -6.64 -2.20 -5.13
C ILE A 110 -6.78 -0.73 -4.75
N GLU A 111 -7.63 -0.03 -5.48
CA GLU A 111 -7.75 1.42 -5.39
C GLU A 111 -8.46 1.85 -4.10
N LEU A 112 -7.73 2.63 -3.29
CA LEU A 112 -8.21 3.12 -1.99
C LEU A 112 -8.88 4.49 -2.10
N LEU A 113 -8.45 5.29 -3.08
CA LEU A 113 -8.91 6.65 -3.32
C LEU A 113 -9.58 6.75 -4.70
N PRO A 114 -10.56 7.65 -4.89
CA PRO A 114 -11.21 7.82 -6.18
C PRO A 114 -10.23 8.07 -7.35
N PRO A 115 -10.46 7.47 -8.54
CA PRO A 115 -9.55 7.60 -9.69
C PRO A 115 -9.53 9.01 -10.28
N ASN A 116 -10.52 9.85 -9.96
CA ASN A 116 -10.60 11.22 -10.39
C ASN A 116 -9.86 12.20 -9.47
N MET A 117 -9.15 11.70 -8.45
CA MET A 117 -8.23 12.51 -7.68
C MET A 117 -7.03 12.91 -8.52
N VAL A 118 -6.61 14.15 -8.35
CA VAL A 118 -5.46 14.70 -9.07
C VAL A 118 -4.26 14.63 -8.15
N HIS A 119 -3.22 13.92 -8.56
CA HIS A 119 -2.02 13.66 -7.75
C HIS A 119 -0.78 14.43 -8.23
N SER A 120 -0.94 15.29 -9.23
CA SER A 120 0.13 16.12 -9.80
C SER A 120 -0.30 17.58 -9.79
N ALA A 121 0.61 18.46 -9.36
CA ALA A 121 0.45 19.90 -9.44
C ALA A 121 1.47 20.47 -10.43
N GLU A 122 1.12 21.55 -11.13
CA GLU A 122 2.02 22.26 -12.05
C GLU A 122 2.92 23.27 -11.32
N SER A 123 2.49 23.75 -10.15
CA SER A 123 3.29 24.54 -9.22
C SER A 123 3.09 24.06 -7.79
N ALA A 124 4.11 24.30 -6.97
CA ALA A 124 4.02 24.25 -5.52
C ALA A 124 2.82 24.96 -4.89
N THR A 125 2.42 26.10 -5.47
CA THR A 125 1.29 26.89 -4.98
C THR A 125 -0.05 26.18 -5.20
N ASP A 126 -0.12 25.28 -6.18
CA ASP A 126 -1.30 24.49 -6.46
C ASP A 126 -1.39 23.24 -5.59
N MET A 127 -0.28 22.74 -5.02
CA MET A 127 -0.27 21.52 -4.21
C MET A 127 -1.24 21.58 -3.02
N LEU A 128 -1.27 22.70 -2.29
CA LEU A 128 -2.16 22.87 -1.13
C LEU A 128 -3.62 23.05 -1.57
N ALA A 129 -3.88 23.76 -2.67
CA ALA A 129 -5.22 23.90 -3.23
C ALA A 129 -5.74 22.55 -3.76
N LEU A 130 -4.85 21.73 -4.33
CA LEU A 130 -5.12 20.38 -4.80
C LEU A 130 -5.47 19.44 -3.65
N GLU A 131 -4.74 19.52 -2.54
CA GLU A 131 -5.07 18.80 -1.30
C GLU A 131 -6.46 19.17 -0.81
N GLU A 132 -6.79 20.47 -0.73
CA GLU A 132 -8.12 20.94 -0.31
C GLU A 132 -9.23 20.47 -1.28
N TYR A 133 -8.97 20.53 -2.58
CA TYR A 133 -9.89 20.04 -3.61
C TYR A 133 -10.14 18.53 -3.49
N ASN A 134 -9.08 17.73 -3.40
CA ASN A 134 -9.18 16.28 -3.25
C ASN A 134 -9.87 15.90 -1.92
N PHE A 135 -9.59 16.64 -0.84
CA PHE A 135 -10.24 16.40 0.46
C PHE A 135 -11.76 16.61 0.38
N LYS A 136 -12.20 17.68 -0.30
CA LYS A 136 -13.63 17.94 -0.57
C LYS A 136 -14.23 16.87 -1.49
N LEU A 137 -13.50 16.47 -2.53
CA LEU A 137 -13.92 15.46 -3.50
C LEU A 137 -14.15 14.08 -2.85
N LEU A 138 -13.33 13.72 -1.86
CA LEU A 138 -13.41 12.43 -1.16
C LEU A 138 -14.75 12.27 -0.42
N GLY A 139 -15.23 13.35 0.20
CA GLY A 139 -16.45 13.34 1.01
C GLY A 139 -16.31 12.55 2.33
N ALA A 140 -17.21 12.84 3.29
CA ALA A 140 -17.12 12.28 4.63
C ALA A 140 -17.23 10.74 4.68
N ALA A 141 -18.10 10.16 3.85
CA ALA A 141 -18.30 8.71 3.82
C ALA A 141 -17.03 7.95 3.40
N ARG A 142 -16.32 8.44 2.37
CA ARG A 142 -15.11 7.77 1.87
C ARG A 142 -13.90 8.01 2.75
N GLN A 143 -13.83 9.18 3.40
CA GLN A 143 -12.86 9.42 4.48
C GLN A 143 -13.05 8.42 5.62
N SER A 144 -14.29 8.26 6.10
CA SER A 144 -14.61 7.28 7.14
C SER A 144 -14.26 5.85 6.70
N HIS A 145 -14.61 5.48 5.47
CA HIS A 145 -14.27 4.17 4.91
C HIS A 145 -12.75 3.94 4.85
N TYR A 146 -11.98 4.92 4.36
CA TYR A 146 -10.52 4.84 4.27
C TYR A 146 -9.85 4.64 5.62
N LEU A 147 -10.34 5.32 6.66
CA LEU A 147 -9.83 5.19 8.03
C LEU A 147 -10.27 3.89 8.71
N LYS A 148 -11.48 3.40 8.39
CA LYS A 148 -12.06 2.20 9.02
C LYS A 148 -11.54 0.90 8.41
N TYR A 149 -11.22 0.91 7.12
CA TYR A 149 -10.84 -0.27 6.36
C TYR A 149 -9.50 -0.14 5.61
N PRO A 150 -8.41 0.33 6.25
CA PRO A 150 -7.11 0.43 5.61
C PRO A 150 -6.50 -0.96 5.29
N PRO A 151 -5.55 -1.05 4.34
CA PRO A 151 -4.79 -2.28 4.08
C PRO A 151 -4.10 -2.89 5.30
N SER A 152 -3.68 -2.08 6.28
CA SER A 152 -3.04 -2.57 7.51
C SER A 152 -3.93 -3.53 8.30
N ASN A 153 -5.25 -3.35 8.26
CA ASN A 153 -6.19 -4.27 8.91
C ASN A 153 -6.13 -5.70 8.37
N ALA A 154 -5.65 -5.93 7.14
CA ALA A 154 -5.53 -7.30 6.60
C ALA A 154 -4.31 -8.07 7.14
N VAL A 155 -3.44 -7.42 7.92
CA VAL A 155 -2.19 -8.00 8.44
C VAL A 155 -1.91 -7.59 9.89
N ASP A 156 -2.97 -7.20 10.62
CA ASP A 156 -2.90 -6.79 12.02
C ASP A 156 -3.08 -7.96 13.00
N GLY A 157 -3.57 -9.11 12.53
CA GLY A 157 -3.81 -10.29 13.34
C GLY A 157 -5.08 -10.23 14.20
N HIS A 158 -6.04 -9.37 13.85
CA HIS A 158 -7.36 -9.21 14.46
C HIS A 158 -8.50 -9.55 13.50
N VAL A 159 -9.21 -10.64 13.78
CA VAL A 159 -10.35 -11.11 12.95
C VAL A 159 -11.57 -10.16 12.89
N ASN A 160 -11.58 -9.07 13.65
CA ASN A 160 -12.69 -8.10 13.69
C ASN A 160 -12.41 -6.83 12.90
N THR A 161 -11.19 -6.67 12.38
CA THR A 161 -10.80 -5.62 11.44
C THR A 161 -10.69 -6.24 10.05
N ALA A 162 -10.82 -5.40 9.03
CA ALA A 162 -10.64 -5.84 7.66
C ALA A 162 -10.13 -4.69 6.80
N PHE A 163 -9.34 -5.03 5.79
CA PHE A 163 -9.18 -4.19 4.62
C PHE A 163 -10.39 -4.41 3.72
N CYS A 164 -11.11 -3.35 3.38
CA CYS A 164 -12.21 -3.41 2.42
C CYS A 164 -12.01 -2.37 1.33
N SER A 165 -12.25 -2.74 0.07
CA SER A 165 -12.20 -1.81 -1.05
C SER A 165 -13.45 -0.93 -1.08
N PRO A 166 -13.32 0.37 -1.42
CA PRO A 166 -14.48 1.25 -1.53
C PRO A 166 -15.37 0.88 -2.73
N GLU A 167 -14.77 0.35 -3.78
CA GLU A 167 -15.41 -0.05 -5.04
C GLU A 167 -15.32 -1.55 -5.26
N ASN A 168 -15.99 -2.02 -6.31
CA ASN A 168 -15.97 -3.42 -6.73
C ASN A 168 -14.60 -3.84 -7.27
N GLY A 169 -14.31 -5.14 -7.23
CA GLY A 169 -13.07 -5.71 -7.75
C GLY A 169 -12.89 -5.45 -9.24
N ARG A 170 -11.75 -4.87 -9.62
CA ARG A 170 -11.41 -4.58 -11.02
C ARG A 170 -10.41 -5.59 -11.54
N LYS A 171 -10.46 -5.82 -12.86
CA LYS A 171 -9.42 -6.60 -13.53
C LYS A 171 -8.05 -5.97 -13.27
N GLY A 172 -7.09 -6.79 -12.83
CA GLY A 172 -5.74 -6.38 -12.48
C GLY A 172 -5.54 -5.98 -11.02
N ASP A 173 -6.62 -5.88 -10.23
CA ASP A 173 -6.51 -5.74 -8.77
C ASP A 173 -5.66 -6.88 -8.21
N SER A 174 -4.74 -6.56 -7.31
CA SER A 174 -3.84 -7.54 -6.74
C SER A 174 -3.58 -7.32 -5.25
N ILE A 175 -3.36 -8.44 -4.57
CA ILE A 175 -2.87 -8.51 -3.20
C ILE A 175 -1.59 -9.33 -3.24
N LEU A 176 -0.50 -8.72 -2.79
CA LEU A 176 0.82 -9.29 -2.78
C LEU A 176 1.34 -9.36 -1.34
N LEU A 177 1.98 -10.48 -1.00
CA LEU A 177 2.70 -10.66 0.25
C LEU A 177 4.18 -10.90 -0.04
N ASP A 178 5.04 -10.01 0.44
CA ASP A 178 6.50 -10.14 0.41
C ASP A 178 7.01 -10.63 1.76
N MET A 179 7.63 -11.81 1.80
CA MET A 179 8.18 -12.41 3.02
C MET A 179 9.59 -11.91 3.36
N PHE A 180 10.14 -10.94 2.60
CA PHE A 180 11.51 -10.38 2.63
C PHE A 180 12.65 -11.38 2.41
N SER A 181 12.39 -12.66 2.61
CA SER A 181 13.32 -13.76 2.53
C SER A 181 12.64 -14.94 1.84
N ASN A 182 13.45 -15.79 1.22
CA ASN A 182 12.95 -17.03 0.65
C ASN A 182 12.42 -17.93 1.76
N ILE A 183 11.37 -18.69 1.46
CA ILE A 183 10.83 -19.64 2.42
C ILE A 183 11.88 -20.66 2.87
N PRO A 184 11.92 -21.00 4.17
CA PRO A 184 12.83 -22.00 4.70
C PRO A 184 12.73 -23.35 3.97
N ALA A 185 13.88 -24.00 3.73
CA ALA A 185 13.95 -25.30 3.07
C ALA A 185 13.29 -26.44 3.86
N GLU A 186 13.03 -26.23 5.16
CA GLU A 186 12.31 -27.16 6.03
C GLU A 186 10.80 -27.22 5.79
N TRP A 187 10.24 -26.31 4.99
CA TRP A 187 8.82 -26.34 4.65
C TRP A 187 8.62 -27.25 3.43
N SER A 188 7.91 -28.36 3.64
CA SER A 188 7.58 -29.32 2.57
C SER A 188 6.58 -28.72 1.56
N ASN A 189 5.71 -27.86 2.06
CA ASN A 189 4.82 -27.02 1.27
C ASN A 189 4.63 -25.66 1.96
N THR A 190 4.15 -24.69 1.19
CA THR A 190 3.76 -23.39 1.70
C THR A 190 2.36 -23.06 1.21
N GLU A 191 1.53 -22.58 2.13
CA GLU A 191 0.21 -22.08 1.81
C GLU A 191 0.22 -20.56 1.86
N PHE A 192 -0.30 -19.92 0.82
CA PHE A 192 -0.72 -18.53 0.87
C PHE A 192 -2.20 -18.53 1.27
N VAL A 193 -2.53 -17.88 2.39
CA VAL A 193 -3.80 -18.05 3.09
C VAL A 193 -4.48 -16.70 3.29
N TRP A 194 -5.80 -16.70 3.19
CA TRP A 194 -6.67 -15.55 3.47
C TRP A 194 -7.82 -15.95 4.38
N LEU A 195 -8.20 -15.04 5.26
CA LEU A 195 -9.47 -15.06 5.99
C LEU A 195 -10.37 -13.98 5.40
N VAL A 196 -11.51 -14.38 4.83
CA VAL A 196 -12.33 -13.52 3.98
C VAL A 196 -13.83 -13.74 4.17
N ASP A 197 -14.63 -12.77 3.74
CA ASP A 197 -16.09 -12.95 3.65
C ASP A 197 -16.50 -13.78 2.41
N SER A 198 -17.81 -14.02 2.29
CA SER A 198 -18.36 -14.78 1.16
C SER A 198 -18.18 -14.09 -0.19
N ALA A 199 -18.20 -12.76 -0.23
CA ALA A 199 -18.05 -11.98 -1.45
C ALA A 199 -16.61 -12.07 -1.98
N THR A 200 -15.63 -11.84 -1.11
CA THR A 200 -14.21 -11.92 -1.44
C THR A 200 -13.77 -13.34 -1.76
N LYS A 201 -14.36 -14.37 -1.14
CA LYS A 201 -14.19 -15.76 -1.57
C LYS A 201 -14.50 -15.95 -3.07
N ASN A 202 -15.56 -15.33 -3.59
CA ASN A 202 -15.90 -15.42 -5.00
C ASN A 202 -14.89 -14.67 -5.88
N ILE A 203 -14.36 -13.55 -5.39
CA ILE A 203 -13.26 -12.85 -6.05
C ILE A 203 -12.01 -13.74 -6.12
N LEU A 204 -11.60 -14.38 -5.02
CA LEU A 204 -10.44 -15.27 -4.98
C LEU A 204 -10.58 -16.46 -5.94
N ARG A 205 -11.79 -17.02 -6.10
CA ARG A 205 -12.06 -18.08 -7.09
C ARG A 205 -11.86 -17.64 -8.55
N ALA A 206 -11.93 -16.33 -8.80
CA ALA A 206 -11.70 -15.70 -10.09
C ALA A 206 -10.26 -15.23 -10.30
N ALA A 207 -9.45 -15.28 -9.25
CA ALA A 207 -8.09 -14.77 -9.27
C ALA A 207 -7.13 -15.83 -9.80
N VAL A 208 -6.03 -15.33 -10.36
CA VAL A 208 -4.84 -16.11 -10.66
C VAL A 208 -3.85 -15.91 -9.51
N PHE A 209 -3.19 -17.00 -9.14
CA PHE A 209 -2.24 -17.03 -8.04
C PHE A 209 -0.84 -17.26 -8.59
N GLU A 210 0.07 -16.38 -8.22
CA GLU A 210 1.43 -16.33 -8.75
C GLU A 210 2.43 -16.21 -7.59
N TYR A 211 3.64 -16.72 -7.79
CA TYR A 211 4.76 -16.53 -6.88
C TYR A 211 6.00 -16.04 -7.62
N SER A 212 6.91 -15.40 -6.89
CA SER A 212 8.16 -14.89 -7.43
C SER A 212 9.27 -14.88 -6.37
N GLN A 213 10.51 -14.73 -6.83
CA GLN A 213 11.67 -14.49 -5.96
C GLN A 213 12.24 -13.09 -6.12
N ASP A 214 12.05 -12.49 -7.30
CA ASP A 214 12.70 -11.27 -7.74
C ASP A 214 11.70 -10.15 -8.12
N ALA A 215 10.40 -10.42 -8.02
CA ALA A 215 9.30 -9.57 -8.47
C ALA A 215 9.25 -9.32 -9.99
N ILE A 216 10.15 -9.95 -10.76
CA ILE A 216 10.27 -9.80 -12.22
C ILE A 216 9.64 -11.02 -12.89
N HIS A 217 10.04 -12.21 -12.45
CA HIS A 217 9.55 -13.47 -13.01
C HIS A 217 8.47 -14.05 -12.10
N TRP A 218 7.25 -14.12 -12.64
CA TRP A 218 6.08 -14.62 -11.95
C TRP A 218 5.69 -16.00 -12.49
N ILE A 219 5.53 -16.96 -11.59
CA ILE A 219 5.14 -18.34 -11.92
C ILE A 219 3.77 -18.61 -11.31
N ASN A 220 2.87 -19.20 -12.09
CA ASN A 220 1.55 -19.58 -11.60
C ASN A 220 1.65 -20.75 -10.61
N PHE A 221 0.82 -20.73 -9.56
CA PHE A 221 0.71 -21.85 -8.62
C PHE A 221 0.18 -23.14 -9.28
N GLY A 222 -0.51 -23.04 -10.43
CA GLY A 222 -1.10 -24.17 -11.15
C GLY A 222 -2.35 -24.78 -10.48
N ASN A 223 -2.53 -24.56 -9.18
CA ASN A 223 -3.65 -25.01 -8.38
C ASN A 223 -4.75 -23.95 -8.28
N THR A 224 -5.99 -24.41 -8.04
CA THR A 224 -7.13 -23.54 -7.71
C THR A 224 -7.16 -23.23 -6.22
N VAL A 225 -7.76 -22.10 -5.85
CA VAL A 225 -7.97 -21.76 -4.43
C VAL A 225 -8.94 -22.75 -3.78
N SER A 226 -8.52 -23.32 -2.65
CA SER A 226 -9.37 -24.11 -1.78
C SER A 226 -9.92 -23.21 -0.69
N CYS A 227 -11.22 -23.30 -0.39
CA CYS A 227 -11.81 -22.52 0.70
C CYS A 227 -12.65 -23.42 1.60
N SER A 228 -12.46 -23.30 2.91
CA SER A 228 -13.23 -23.99 3.94
C SER A 228 -14.04 -22.99 4.78
N GLU A 229 -15.17 -23.45 5.28
CA GLU A 229 -15.94 -22.69 6.26
C GLU A 229 -15.18 -22.66 7.59
N THR A 230 -15.24 -21.52 8.28
CA THR A 230 -14.66 -21.38 9.62
C THR A 230 -15.78 -21.19 10.64
N ASN A 231 -15.49 -21.52 11.91
CA ASN A 231 -16.36 -21.15 13.02
C ASN A 231 -16.12 -19.71 13.50
N ILE A 232 -15.34 -18.93 12.75
CA ILE A 232 -14.98 -17.55 13.10
C ILE A 232 -16.01 -16.62 12.46
N SER A 233 -16.56 -15.73 13.28
CA SER A 233 -17.40 -14.63 12.83
C SER A 233 -16.76 -13.31 13.20
N ALA A 234 -16.67 -12.39 12.26
CA ALA A 234 -16.30 -11.02 12.54
C ALA A 234 -17.52 -10.20 12.94
N MET A 235 -17.37 -9.36 13.97
CA MET A 235 -18.37 -8.36 14.33
C MET A 235 -17.99 -7.02 13.71
N ILE A 236 -18.28 -6.85 12.41
CA ILE A 236 -18.14 -5.53 11.80
C ILE A 236 -19.36 -4.70 12.18
N SER A 237 -19.16 -3.70 13.03
CA SER A 237 -20.19 -2.70 13.30
C SER A 237 -20.42 -1.89 12.04
N ASP A 238 -21.52 -2.13 11.34
CA ASP A 238 -22.01 -1.25 10.28
C ASP A 238 -23.13 -0.35 10.80
N GLU A 239 -23.46 0.73 10.08
CA GLU A 239 -24.43 1.76 10.51
C GLU A 239 -25.84 1.20 10.81
N LEU A 240 -26.15 0.00 10.33
CA LEU A 240 -27.43 -0.70 10.51
C LEU A 240 -27.43 -1.77 11.63
N GLY A 241 -26.34 -1.87 12.39
CA GLY A 241 -26.18 -2.84 13.49
C GLY A 241 -25.13 -3.92 13.20
N ALA A 242 -24.45 -4.41 14.24
CA ALA A 242 -23.43 -5.44 14.12
C ALA A 242 -24.07 -6.82 13.89
N LEU A 243 -24.17 -7.24 12.63
CA LEU A 243 -24.47 -8.62 12.29
C LEU A 243 -23.15 -9.42 12.19
N PRO A 244 -23.10 -10.66 12.69
CA PRO A 244 -21.93 -11.51 12.54
C PRO A 244 -21.70 -11.85 11.07
N THR A 245 -20.52 -11.52 10.55
CA THR A 245 -20.07 -11.96 9.23
C THR A 245 -19.30 -13.26 9.37
N PHE A 246 -19.81 -14.36 8.80
CA PHE A 246 -19.10 -15.64 8.78
C PHE A 246 -17.93 -15.62 7.80
N LEU A 247 -16.76 -16.05 8.29
CA LEU A 247 -15.53 -16.01 7.53
C LEU A 247 -15.18 -17.37 6.92
N HIS A 248 -14.47 -17.32 5.79
CA HIS A 248 -13.95 -18.47 5.07
C HIS A 248 -12.43 -18.39 5.07
N GLU A 249 -11.77 -19.51 5.35
CA GLU A 249 -10.33 -19.64 5.17
C GLU A 249 -10.10 -20.15 3.75
N CYS A 250 -9.44 -19.35 2.93
CA CYS A 250 -9.07 -19.70 1.57
C CYS A 250 -7.55 -19.85 1.49
N SER A 251 -7.05 -20.82 0.73
CA SER A 251 -5.61 -20.98 0.51
C SER A 251 -5.25 -21.56 -0.84
N VAL A 252 -4.02 -21.25 -1.28
CA VAL A 252 -3.35 -21.93 -2.40
C VAL A 252 -2.04 -22.51 -1.91
N VAL A 253 -1.74 -23.73 -2.36
CA VAL A 253 -0.57 -24.50 -1.91
C VAL A 253 0.52 -24.46 -2.98
N TRP A 254 1.70 -24.00 -2.58
CA TRP A 254 2.95 -24.17 -3.30
C TRP A 254 3.64 -25.45 -2.80
N LEU A 255 3.99 -26.34 -3.73
CA LEU A 255 4.66 -27.61 -3.43
C LEU A 255 6.14 -27.51 -3.81
N ALA A 256 7.02 -27.76 -2.84
CA ALA A 256 8.45 -27.87 -3.11
C ALA A 256 8.71 -29.08 -4.03
N GLY A 257 9.21 -28.84 -5.25
CA GLY A 257 9.50 -29.93 -6.20
C GLY A 257 8.38 -30.27 -7.20
N GLY A 258 7.39 -29.39 -7.41
CA GLY A 258 6.39 -29.55 -8.48
C GLY A 258 6.99 -29.66 -9.90
N PRO A 259 6.18 -29.99 -10.92
CA PRO A 259 6.66 -30.22 -12.29
C PRO A 259 7.40 -29.02 -12.92
N ASP A 260 7.13 -27.80 -12.45
CA ASP A 260 7.84 -26.57 -12.84
C ASP A 260 8.98 -26.18 -11.87
N ALA A 261 9.28 -26.99 -10.85
CA ALA A 261 10.36 -26.80 -9.88
C ALA A 261 11.75 -27.16 -10.44
N GLY A 262 11.95 -27.01 -11.75
CA GLY A 262 13.28 -27.03 -12.37
C GLY A 262 14.22 -25.99 -11.77
N SER A 263 13.66 -24.96 -11.12
CA SER A 263 14.36 -24.08 -10.21
C SER A 263 14.14 -24.54 -8.76
N LYS A 264 15.22 -24.95 -8.06
CA LYS A 264 15.24 -25.25 -6.60
C LYS A 264 14.94 -24.02 -5.72
N SER A 265 14.27 -23.03 -6.26
CA SER A 265 14.29 -21.69 -5.74
C SER A 265 12.98 -21.42 -5.01
N SER A 266 13.10 -21.35 -3.69
CA SER A 266 11.98 -21.17 -2.76
C SER A 266 11.34 -19.77 -2.91
N PRO A 267 10.01 -19.64 -3.00
CA PRO A 267 9.36 -18.35 -3.21
C PRO A 267 9.63 -17.37 -2.07
N ARG A 268 9.63 -16.08 -2.41
CA ARG A 268 9.66 -14.95 -1.47
C ARG A 268 8.35 -14.16 -1.54
N LEU A 269 7.83 -14.00 -2.74
CA LEU A 269 6.69 -13.16 -3.08
C LEU A 269 5.52 -14.04 -3.48
N PHE A 270 4.34 -13.68 -3.01
CA PHE A 270 3.08 -14.33 -3.31
C PHE A 270 2.07 -13.29 -3.77
N ARG A 271 1.31 -13.58 -4.83
CA ARG A 271 0.33 -12.64 -5.38
C ARG A 271 -0.95 -13.34 -5.78
N ALA A 272 -2.08 -12.79 -5.36
CA ALA A 272 -3.37 -13.03 -5.97
C ALA A 272 -3.71 -11.84 -6.87
N ARG A 273 -4.09 -12.11 -8.12
CA ARG A 273 -4.42 -11.08 -9.11
C ARG A 273 -5.73 -11.42 -9.81
N LEU A 274 -6.65 -10.48 -9.81
CA LEU A 274 -7.98 -10.67 -10.37
C LEU A 274 -7.95 -10.56 -11.91
N GLU A 275 -8.36 -11.62 -12.62
CA GLU A 275 -8.32 -11.65 -14.09
C GLU A 275 -9.52 -10.99 -14.76
N GLU A 276 -10.64 -10.90 -14.03
CA GLU A 276 -11.90 -10.34 -14.52
C GLU A 276 -12.57 -9.47 -13.47
N ALA A 277 -13.20 -8.38 -13.91
CA ALA A 277 -13.92 -7.51 -12.99
C ALA A 277 -15.06 -8.28 -12.30
N ARG A 278 -15.28 -7.94 -11.03
CA ARG A 278 -16.31 -8.53 -10.16
C ARG A 278 -17.24 -7.43 -9.67
N VAL A 279 -18.47 -7.79 -9.31
CA VAL A 279 -19.44 -6.85 -8.73
C VAL A 279 -19.27 -6.76 -7.21
N GLU A 280 -18.61 -7.76 -6.64
CA GLU A 280 -18.21 -7.85 -5.25
C GLU A 280 -17.05 -6.89 -4.94
N LYS A 281 -17.00 -6.40 -3.71
CA LYS A 281 -15.86 -5.64 -3.17
C LYS A 281 -14.88 -6.59 -2.49
N TRP A 282 -13.61 -6.20 -2.44
CA TRP A 282 -12.64 -6.88 -1.60
C TRP A 282 -12.92 -6.57 -0.14
N CYS A 283 -12.91 -7.58 0.71
CA CYS A 283 -12.91 -7.51 2.16
C CYS A 283 -12.04 -8.64 2.72
N VAL A 284 -10.81 -8.30 3.09
CA VAL A 284 -9.79 -9.22 3.61
C VAL A 284 -9.57 -8.93 5.07
N TYR A 285 -9.87 -9.91 5.91
CA TYR A 285 -9.70 -9.83 7.36
C TYR A 285 -8.27 -10.17 7.75
N GLU A 286 -7.71 -11.21 7.14
CA GLU A 286 -6.32 -11.57 7.35
C GLU A 286 -5.73 -12.15 6.07
N VAL A 287 -4.44 -11.91 5.86
CA VAL A 287 -3.64 -12.56 4.81
C VAL A 287 -2.25 -12.91 5.35
N TRP A 288 -1.80 -14.14 5.13
CA TRP A 288 -0.51 -14.61 5.61
C TRP A 288 0.01 -15.79 4.78
N ALA A 289 1.27 -16.15 5.01
CA ALA A 289 1.86 -17.39 4.52
C ALA A 289 2.15 -18.34 5.70
N ARG A 290 1.92 -19.64 5.51
CA ARG A 290 2.30 -20.68 6.49
C ARG A 290 2.93 -21.88 5.80
N GLY A 291 3.90 -22.51 6.43
CA GLY A 291 4.47 -23.77 5.95
C GLY A 291 3.95 -24.97 6.72
N VAL A 292 3.94 -26.13 6.06
CA VAL A 292 3.82 -27.43 6.74
C VAL A 292 5.19 -28.09 6.77
N LYS A 293 5.64 -28.41 7.99
CA LYS A 293 6.88 -29.15 8.24
C LYS A 293 6.67 -30.64 7.99
#